data_AF-A0A6L8KXQ9-F1
#
_entry.id   AF-A0A6L8KXQ9-F1
#
_cell.length_a   1.000
_cell.length_b   1.000
_cell.length_c   1.000
_cell.angle_alpha   90.00
_cell.angle_beta   90.00
_cell.angle_gamma   90.00
#
_symmetry.space_group_name_H-M   'P 1'
#
loop_
_entity.id
_entity.type
_entity.pdbx_description
1 polymer ?
#
loop_
_entity_poly.entity_id
_entity_poly.type
_entity_poly.pdbx_seq_one_letter_code
_entity_poly.pdbx_strand_id
1 'polypeptide(L)'
;MKLSKEEKEKLISELSMPWGSADLKCDGNLISLRVRRYTELTFRVMAYINGYMKGSWVSGRTPVPEQKFLRKCVRANVSAAKKAQLVKEFGKRMIAKSEYVNGSFTYYTNDWSSGKAVINHLFKVCDSISIAAEAEVEAMRAATIEDEVKGEKDERSVSLQAASV
;
A
#
# COMPACT_ATOMS: atom_id res chain seq x y z
N MET A 1 -12.10 3.84 -18.86
CA MET A 1 -13.33 3.09 -18.50
C MET A 1 -13.36 2.90 -17.01
N LYS A 2 -14.50 3.16 -16.35
CA LYS A 2 -14.69 2.89 -14.92
C LYS A 2 -15.86 1.92 -14.77
N LEU A 3 -15.75 0.98 -13.83
CA LEU A 3 -16.80 0.00 -13.51
C LEU A 3 -18.15 0.68 -13.25
N SER A 4 -19.23 -0.02 -13.60
CA SER A 4 -20.59 0.43 -13.32
C SER A 4 -20.87 0.47 -11.82
N LYS A 5 -21.93 1.18 -11.41
CA LYS A 5 -22.34 1.24 -9.99
C LYS A 5 -22.70 -0.13 -9.43
N GLU A 6 -23.33 -0.98 -10.24
CA GLU A 6 -23.74 -2.33 -9.84
C GLU A 6 -22.53 -3.25 -9.65
N GLU A 7 -21.56 -3.21 -10.56
CA GLU A 7 -20.30 -3.96 -10.44
C GLU A 7 -19.52 -3.54 -9.20
N LYS A 8 -19.50 -2.24 -8.92
CA LYS A 8 -18.87 -1.69 -7.73
C LYS A 8 -19.52 -2.22 -6.46
N GLU A 9 -20.85 -2.26 -6.39
CA GLU A 9 -21.57 -2.78 -5.22
C GLU A 9 -21.36 -4.28 -5.03
N LYS A 10 -21.36 -5.06 -6.12
CA LYS A 10 -21.02 -6.48 -6.07
C LYS A 10 -19.62 -6.71 -5.49
N LEU A 11 -18.60 -6.00 -5.98
CA LEU A 11 -17.24 -6.08 -5.44
C LEU A 11 -17.16 -5.68 -3.97
N ILE A 12 -17.88 -4.65 -3.55
CA ILE A 12 -17.93 -4.24 -2.14
C ILE A 12 -18.56 -5.34 -1.28
N SER A 13 -19.63 -5.98 -1.77
CA SER A 13 -20.30 -7.07 -1.06
C SER A 13 -19.39 -8.28 -0.90
N GLU A 14 -18.63 -8.63 -1.94
CA GLU A 14 -17.68 -9.74 -1.94
C GLU A 14 -16.53 -9.50 -0.96
N LEU A 15 -15.96 -8.30 -0.96
CA LEU A 15 -14.91 -7.89 -0.03
C LEU A 15 -15.41 -7.64 1.40
N SER A 16 -16.72 -7.68 1.64
CA SER A 16 -17.28 -7.63 2.99
C SER A 16 -17.34 -9.02 3.63
N MET A 17 -17.25 -10.09 2.85
CA MET A 17 -17.25 -11.45 3.37
C MET A 17 -15.88 -11.82 3.96
N PRO A 18 -15.84 -12.61 5.04
CA PRO A 18 -14.59 -13.21 5.51
C PRO A 18 -13.90 -13.96 4.36
N TRP A 19 -12.59 -13.77 4.21
CA TRP A 19 -11.77 -14.34 3.12
C TRP A 19 -12.20 -13.96 1.70
N GLY A 20 -13.06 -12.94 1.55
CA GLY A 20 -13.40 -12.37 0.24
C GLY A 20 -12.15 -11.92 -0.53
N SER A 21 -12.22 -12.04 -1.85
CA SER A 21 -11.12 -11.75 -2.74
C SER A 21 -11.62 -11.11 -4.01
N ALA A 22 -10.90 -10.11 -4.53
CA ALA A 22 -11.18 -9.54 -5.83
C ALA A 22 -9.88 -9.17 -6.53
N ASP A 23 -9.82 -9.36 -7.84
CA ASP A 23 -8.67 -9.00 -8.67
C ASP A 23 -9.11 -7.96 -9.70
N LEU A 24 -8.47 -6.78 -9.66
CA LEU A 24 -8.81 -5.63 -10.50
C LEU A 24 -7.61 -5.23 -11.34
N LYS A 25 -7.84 -4.84 -12.59
CA LYS A 25 -6.84 -4.22 -13.45
C LYS A 25 -7.01 -2.70 -13.38
N CYS A 26 -5.99 -2.02 -12.88
CA CYS A 26 -5.98 -0.59 -12.63
C CYS A 26 -4.78 0.05 -13.34
N ASP A 27 -5.02 0.92 -14.32
CA ASP A 27 -3.97 1.64 -15.07
C ASP A 27 -2.80 0.73 -15.53
N GLY A 28 -3.15 -0.46 -16.03
CA GLY A 28 -2.19 -1.47 -16.51
C GLY A 28 -1.57 -2.36 -15.44
N ASN A 29 -1.82 -2.11 -14.15
CA ASN A 29 -1.35 -2.95 -13.05
C ASN A 29 -2.46 -3.87 -12.53
N LEU A 30 -2.08 -5.05 -12.04
CA LEU A 30 -2.97 -5.94 -11.32
C LEU A 30 -3.02 -5.54 -9.84
N ILE A 31 -4.21 -5.24 -9.33
CA ILE A 31 -4.46 -4.96 -7.93
C ILE A 31 -5.27 -6.11 -7.34
N SER A 32 -4.59 -6.95 -6.56
CA SER A 32 -5.20 -8.06 -5.84
C SER A 32 -5.66 -7.63 -4.47
N LEU A 33 -6.96 -7.67 -4.24
CA LEU A 33 -7.60 -7.39 -2.96
C LEU A 33 -7.92 -8.72 -2.27
N ARG A 34 -7.47 -8.87 -1.03
CA ARG A 34 -7.70 -10.07 -0.22
C ARG A 34 -8.10 -9.67 1.19
N VAL A 35 -9.24 -10.16 1.67
CA VAL A 35 -9.66 -10.01 3.06
C VAL A 35 -8.80 -10.93 3.93
N ARG A 36 -8.04 -10.35 4.86
CA ARG A 36 -7.22 -11.10 5.81
C ARG A 36 -7.57 -10.70 7.23
N ARG A 37 -7.36 -11.64 8.15
CA ARG A 37 -7.42 -11.37 9.59
C ARG A 37 -6.27 -10.43 9.95
N TYR A 38 -6.59 -9.29 10.55
CA TYR A 38 -5.63 -8.27 10.98
C TYR A 38 -5.33 -8.38 12.48
N THR A 39 -6.38 -8.57 13.29
CA THR A 39 -6.27 -8.98 14.70
C THR A 39 -7.21 -10.14 14.97
N GLU A 40 -7.25 -10.64 16.20
CA GLU A 40 -8.11 -11.76 16.58
C GLU A 40 -9.58 -11.57 16.17
N LEU A 41 -10.11 -10.36 16.31
CA LEU A 41 -11.53 -10.06 16.04
C LEU A 41 -11.75 -9.17 14.81
N THR A 42 -10.70 -8.77 14.09
CA THR A 42 -10.82 -7.81 13.00
C THR A 42 -10.27 -8.34 11.69
N PHE A 43 -11.04 -8.14 10.61
CA PHE A 43 -10.63 -8.38 9.25
C PHE A 43 -10.35 -7.05 8.55
N ARG A 44 -9.32 -7.04 7.70
CA ARG A 44 -8.96 -5.91 6.84
C ARG A 44 -8.73 -6.38 5.42
N VAL A 45 -8.92 -5.48 4.47
CA VAL A 45 -8.64 -5.75 3.06
C VAL A 45 -7.20 -5.37 2.78
N MET A 46 -6.39 -6.33 2.37
CA MET A 46 -4.99 -6.13 1.98
C MET A 46 -4.92 -6.00 0.47
N ALA A 47 -4.34 -4.91 -0.02
CA ALA A 47 -4.07 -4.68 -1.44
C ALA A 47 -2.66 -5.17 -1.80
N TYR A 48 -2.54 -5.86 -2.93
CA TYR A 48 -1.26 -6.29 -3.48
C TYR A 48 -1.17 -5.78 -4.91
N ILE A 49 0.00 -5.28 -5.28
CA ILE A 49 0.25 -4.72 -6.62
C ILE A 49 1.04 -5.81 -7.35
N ASN A 50 0.50 -6.27 -8.47
CA ASN A 50 0.97 -7.42 -9.24
C ASN A 50 1.19 -8.69 -8.39
N GLY A 51 0.38 -8.85 -7.34
CA GLY A 51 0.41 -10.01 -6.46
C GLY A 51 1.37 -9.91 -5.26
N TYR A 52 2.14 -8.84 -5.13
CA TYR A 52 3.09 -8.66 -4.03
C TYR A 52 3.04 -7.25 -3.44
N MET A 53 3.84 -7.06 -2.39
CA MET A 53 4.02 -5.77 -1.73
C MET A 53 5.50 -5.60 -1.38
N LYS A 54 6.14 -4.58 -1.97
CA LYS A 54 7.55 -4.30 -1.73
C LYS A 54 7.71 -3.33 -0.55
N GLY A 55 8.62 -3.65 0.36
CA GLY A 55 8.89 -2.82 1.54
C GLY A 55 9.35 -1.39 1.19
N SER A 56 9.99 -1.21 0.03
CA SER A 56 10.40 0.11 -0.47
C SER A 56 9.21 1.05 -0.70
N TRP A 57 8.02 0.52 -0.98
CA TRP A 57 6.82 1.31 -1.22
C TRP A 57 6.25 1.94 0.06
N VAL A 58 6.59 1.41 1.24
CA VAL A 58 6.07 1.87 2.53
C VAL A 58 6.58 3.25 2.91
N SER A 59 7.85 3.54 2.60
CA SER A 59 8.50 4.77 3.03
C SER A 59 7.99 5.96 2.22
N GLY A 60 7.49 7.00 2.90
CA GLY A 60 7.15 8.27 2.24
C GLY A 60 8.36 9.13 1.86
N ARG A 61 9.59 8.63 2.02
CA ARG A 61 10.82 9.38 1.67
C ARG A 61 11.14 9.31 0.18
N THR A 62 10.88 8.16 -0.44
CA THR A 62 11.14 7.94 -1.86
C THR A 62 9.81 7.77 -2.57
N PRO A 63 9.41 8.72 -3.44
CA PRO A 63 8.19 8.57 -4.20
C PRO A 63 8.36 7.45 -5.21
N VAL A 64 7.43 6.51 -5.21
CA VAL A 64 7.36 5.43 -6.21
C VAL A 64 5.97 5.40 -6.83
N PRO A 65 5.82 5.07 -8.12
CA PRO A 65 4.52 5.07 -8.79
C PRO A 65 3.47 4.20 -8.09
N GLU A 66 3.88 3.09 -7.49
CA GLU A 66 3.03 2.10 -6.84
C GLU A 66 2.35 2.63 -5.57
N GLN A 67 2.92 3.66 -4.92
CA GLN A 67 2.32 4.31 -3.75
C GLN A 67 0.95 4.93 -4.06
N LYS A 68 0.68 5.22 -5.33
CA LYS A 68 -0.61 5.68 -5.84
C LYS A 68 -1.77 4.75 -5.40
N PHE A 69 -1.55 3.43 -5.44
CA PHE A 69 -2.57 2.43 -5.09
C PHE A 69 -2.68 2.16 -3.58
N LEU A 70 -1.70 2.62 -2.80
CA LEU A 70 -1.63 2.38 -1.35
C LEU A 70 -2.32 3.48 -0.54
N ARG A 71 -2.65 3.16 0.72
CA ARG A 71 -3.23 4.11 1.66
C ARG A 71 -2.14 5.00 2.24
N LYS A 72 -2.21 6.30 1.94
CA LYS A 72 -1.33 7.31 2.56
C LYS A 72 -1.71 7.50 4.03
N CYS A 73 -0.76 7.28 4.93
CA CYS A 73 -0.88 7.52 6.36
C CYS A 73 0.09 8.63 6.79
N VAL A 74 -0.41 9.65 7.49
CA VAL A 74 0.42 10.70 8.09
C VAL A 74 0.31 10.58 9.60
N ARG A 75 1.45 10.46 10.29
CA ARG A 75 1.52 10.38 11.75
C ARG A 75 2.48 11.42 12.28
N ALA A 76 2.11 12.04 13.40
CA ALA A 76 3.03 12.90 14.13
C ALA A 76 4.21 12.06 14.66
N ASN A 77 5.41 12.65 14.67
CA ASN A 77 6.60 11.99 15.23
C ASN A 77 6.43 11.68 16.72
N VAL A 78 5.64 12.50 17.42
CA VAL A 78 5.39 12.39 18.85
C VAL A 78 3.88 12.38 19.10
N SER A 79 3.42 11.48 19.97
CA SER A 79 2.02 11.43 20.38
C SER A 79 1.60 12.69 21.14
N ALA A 80 0.32 13.05 21.09
CA ALA A 80 -0.19 14.22 21.81
C ALA A 80 0.11 14.16 23.33
N ALA A 81 -0.01 12.97 23.92
CA ALA A 81 0.29 12.74 25.34
C ALA A 81 1.78 13.00 25.65
N LYS A 82 2.69 12.47 24.82
CA LYS A 82 4.13 12.69 25.02
C LYS A 82 4.51 14.15 24.76
N LYS A 83 3.87 14.81 23.79
CA LYS A 83 4.03 16.25 23.54
C LYS A 83 3.61 17.08 24.76
N ALA A 84 2.50 16.74 25.42
CA ALA A 84 2.05 17.42 26.64
C ALA A 84 3.05 17.25 27.80
N GLN A 85 3.64 16.06 27.96
CA GLN A 85 4.70 15.81 28.94
C GLN A 85 5.94 16.67 28.66
N LEU A 86 6.41 16.69 27.40
CA LEU A 86 7.54 17.51 26.97
C LEU A 86 7.30 19.01 27.19
N VAL A 87 6.07 19.49 27.00
CA VAL A 87 5.70 20.88 27.31
C VAL A 87 5.77 21.18 28.80
N LYS A 88 5.44 20.22 29.67
CA LYS A 88 5.55 20.36 31.13
C LYS A 88 7.02 20.37 31.59
N GLU A 89 7.86 19.53 30.99
CA GLU A 89 9.28 19.37 31.35
C GLU A 89 10.17 20.51 30.81
N PHE A 90 10.03 20.85 29.53
CA PHE A 90 10.92 21.78 28.83
C PHE A 90 10.30 23.15 28.55
N GLY A 91 9.00 23.32 28.81
CA GLY A 91 8.26 24.55 28.56
C GLY A 91 7.83 24.74 27.10
N LYS A 92 6.72 25.48 26.92
CA LYS A 92 6.07 25.71 25.60
C LYS A 92 7.01 26.29 24.54
N ARG A 93 7.89 27.24 24.94
CA ARG A 93 8.77 27.97 24.01
C ARG A 93 9.84 27.08 23.38
N MET A 94 10.39 26.12 24.12
CA MET A 94 11.39 25.19 23.60
C MET A 94 10.75 24.17 22.66
N ILE A 95 9.61 23.62 23.04
CA ILE A 95 8.91 22.62 22.20
C ILE A 95 8.39 23.22 20.90
N ALA A 96 7.97 24.49 20.90
CA ALA A 96 7.57 25.18 19.67
C ALA A 96 8.72 25.29 18.65
N LYS A 97 9.98 25.36 19.09
CA LYS A 97 11.16 25.44 18.23
C LYS A 97 11.63 24.07 17.72
N SER A 98 11.17 22.97 18.31
CA SER A 98 11.59 21.62 17.91
C SER A 98 10.85 21.18 16.65
N GLU A 99 11.57 21.10 15.54
CA GLU A 99 11.06 20.58 14.28
C GLU A 99 10.66 19.10 14.40
N TYR A 100 11.43 18.31 15.16
CA TYR A 100 11.10 16.90 15.37
C TYR A 100 9.77 16.71 16.12
N VAL A 101 9.53 17.45 17.21
CA VAL A 101 8.31 17.28 18.04
C VAL A 101 7.06 17.80 17.32
N ASN A 102 7.20 18.81 16.47
CA ASN A 102 6.09 19.33 15.65
C ASN A 102 5.99 18.67 14.28
N GLY A 103 6.96 17.86 13.91
CA GLY A 103 7.02 17.16 12.65
C GLY A 103 6.08 15.96 12.56
N SER A 104 5.91 15.50 11.33
CA SER A 104 5.16 14.31 10.99
C SER A 104 5.90 13.50 9.93
N PHE A 105 5.73 12.19 9.96
CA PHE A 105 6.20 11.31 8.92
C PHE A 105 5.02 10.72 8.15
N THR A 106 5.25 10.53 6.84
CA THR A 106 4.30 9.89 5.94
C THR A 106 4.79 8.48 5.64
N TYR A 107 3.87 7.52 5.65
CA TYR A 107 4.12 6.16 5.20
C TYR A 107 2.88 5.64 4.46
N TYR A 108 3.09 4.65 3.61
CA TYR A 108 2.06 4.03 2.81
C TYR A 108 1.82 2.62 3.30
N THR A 109 0.56 2.25 3.44
CA THR A 109 0.19 0.91 3.86
C THR A 109 -0.79 0.29 2.88
N ASN A 110 -0.72 -1.03 2.78
CA ASN A 110 -1.58 -1.80 1.91
C ASN A 110 -2.84 -2.33 2.59
N ASP A 111 -3.00 -2.09 3.89
CA ASP A 111 -4.20 -2.45 4.64
C ASP A 111 -5.29 -1.40 4.45
N TRP A 112 -6.54 -1.85 4.44
CA TRP A 112 -7.74 -1.03 4.36
C TRP A 112 -8.78 -1.52 5.36
N SER A 113 -9.52 -0.60 5.95
CA SER A 113 -10.57 -0.92 6.93
C SER A 113 -11.76 -1.66 6.31
N SER A 114 -12.02 -1.49 5.01
CA SER A 114 -13.10 -2.16 4.29
C SER A 114 -12.86 -2.20 2.78
N GLY A 115 -13.54 -3.13 2.10
CA GLY A 115 -13.57 -3.19 0.63
C GLY A 115 -14.06 -1.90 -0.01
N LYS A 116 -15.06 -1.26 0.61
CA LYS A 116 -15.58 0.05 0.17
C LYS A 116 -14.51 1.14 0.20
N ALA A 117 -13.65 1.16 1.22
CA ALA A 117 -12.60 2.16 1.34
C ALA A 117 -11.56 2.03 0.21
N VAL A 118 -11.08 0.81 -0.06
CA VAL A 118 -10.09 0.58 -1.11
C VAL A 118 -10.67 0.83 -2.51
N ILE A 119 -11.89 0.37 -2.78
CA ILE A 119 -12.53 0.57 -4.09
C ILE A 119 -12.75 2.07 -4.34
N ASN A 120 -13.24 2.83 -3.34
CA ASN A 120 -13.40 4.28 -3.48
C ASN A 120 -12.07 5.00 -3.73
N HIS A 121 -10.99 4.56 -3.06
CA HIS A 121 -9.65 5.10 -3.29
C HIS A 121 -9.18 4.83 -4.73
N LEU A 122 -9.28 3.59 -5.20
CA LEU A 122 -8.89 3.22 -6.55
C LEU A 122 -9.67 4.02 -7.61
N PHE A 123 -10.98 4.22 -7.43
CA PHE A 123 -11.79 5.03 -8.34
C PHE A 123 -11.40 6.51 -8.41
N LYS A 124 -10.88 7.05 -7.29
CA LYS A 124 -10.41 8.43 -7.21
C LYS A 124 -9.07 8.60 -7.92
N VAL A 125 -8.25 7.56 -7.87
CA VAL A 125 -6.84 7.64 -8.21
C VAL A 125 -6.54 7.08 -9.60
N CYS A 126 -7.27 6.05 -10.04
CA CYS A 126 -7.11 5.42 -11.34
C CYS A 126 -8.10 5.96 -12.37
N ASP A 127 -7.65 6.01 -13.62
CA ASP A 127 -8.46 6.43 -14.77
C ASP A 127 -9.14 5.25 -15.46
N SER A 128 -8.48 4.09 -15.41
CA SER A 128 -8.96 2.83 -15.95
C SER A 128 -9.08 1.76 -14.87
N ILE A 129 -10.28 1.19 -14.71
CA ILE A 129 -10.54 0.08 -13.78
C ILE A 129 -11.43 -0.95 -14.48
N SER A 130 -10.97 -2.20 -14.52
CA SER A 130 -11.75 -3.36 -14.97
C SER A 130 -11.54 -4.55 -14.04
N ILE A 131 -12.48 -5.49 -14.04
CA ILE A 131 -12.30 -6.77 -13.34
C ILE A 131 -11.31 -7.60 -14.17
N ALA A 132 -10.31 -8.20 -13.51
CA ALA A 132 -9.34 -9.06 -14.18
C ALA A 132 -9.92 -10.48 -14.32
N ALA A 133 -9.81 -11.06 -15.52
CA ALA A 133 -10.10 -12.48 -15.72
C ALA A 133 -8.99 -13.34 -15.08
N GLU A 134 -9.32 -14.52 -14.56
CA GLU A 134 -8.37 -15.41 -13.87
C GLU A 134 -7.11 -15.71 -14.70
N ALA A 135 -7.27 -15.95 -16.00
CA ALA A 135 -6.14 -16.16 -16.91
C ALA A 135 -5.20 -14.94 -17.02
N GLU A 136 -5.74 -13.70 -17.00
CA GLU A 136 -4.91 -12.49 -17.00
C GLU A 136 -4.19 -12.31 -15.66
N VAL A 137 -4.84 -12.66 -14.56
CA VAL A 137 -4.27 -12.59 -13.20
C VAL A 137 -3.05 -13.50 -13.10
N GLU A 138 -3.15 -14.74 -13.58
CA GLU A 138 -2.04 -15.69 -13.59
C GLU A 138 -0.89 -15.21 -14.47
N ALA A 139 -1.18 -14.73 -15.68
CA ALA A 139 -0.17 -14.22 -16.60
C ALA A 139 0.61 -13.02 -16.01
N MET A 140 -0.08 -12.06 -15.39
CA MET A 140 0.58 -10.88 -14.79
C MET A 140 1.40 -11.24 -13.55
N ARG A 141 0.92 -12.17 -12.72
CA ARG A 141 1.68 -12.67 -11.57
C ARG A 141 2.93 -13.43 -12.01
N ALA A 142 2.82 -14.26 -13.05
CA ALA A 142 3.95 -15.00 -13.61
C ALA A 142 5.02 -14.06 -14.18
N ALA A 143 4.62 -13.08 -15.00
CA ALA A 143 5.53 -12.08 -15.57
C ALA A 143 6.32 -11.32 -14.48
N THR A 144 5.66 -11.00 -13.37
CA THR A 144 6.28 -10.31 -12.24
C THR A 144 7.34 -11.15 -11.53
N ILE A 145 7.09 -12.46 -11.38
CA ILE A 145 8.06 -13.39 -10.79
C ILE A 145 9.31 -13.48 -11.69
N GLU A 146 9.12 -13.51 -13.01
CA GLU A 146 10.23 -13.56 -13.96
C GLU A 146 11.10 -12.29 -13.91
N ASP A 147 10.48 -11.12 -13.78
CA ASP A 147 11.20 -9.84 -13.65
C ASP A 147 12.02 -9.76 -12.34
N GLU A 148 11.50 -10.25 -11.22
CA GLU A 148 12.27 -10.28 -9.96
C GLU A 148 13.42 -11.30 -9.99
N VAL A 149 13.21 -12.49 -10.58
CA VAL A 149 14.28 -13.50 -10.76
C VAL A 149 15.39 -12.96 -11.66
N LYS A 150 15.04 -12.12 -12.64
CA LYS A 150 16.02 -11.47 -13.53
C LYS A 150 16.78 -10.35 -12.81
N GLY A 151 16.09 -9.51 -12.04
CA GLY A 151 16.69 -8.46 -11.22
C GLY A 151 17.65 -9.00 -10.15
N GLU A 152 17.32 -10.12 -9.50
CA GLU A 152 18.19 -10.74 -8.49
C GLU A 152 19.45 -11.37 -9.12
N LYS A 153 19.38 -11.86 -10.35
CA LYS A 153 20.56 -12.32 -11.11
C LYS A 153 21.48 -11.16 -11.49
N ASP A 154 20.92 -10.03 -11.89
CA ASP A 154 21.69 -8.85 -12.26
C ASP A 154 22.40 -8.25 -11.04
N GLU A 155 21.75 -8.13 -9.88
CA GLU A 155 22.38 -7.64 -8.63
C GLU A 155 23.50 -8.56 -8.12
N ARG A 156 23.36 -9.88 -8.28
CA ARG A 156 24.43 -10.85 -7.97
C ARG A 156 25.60 -10.76 -8.96
N SER A 157 25.35 -10.45 -10.23
CA SER A 157 26.42 -10.27 -11.23
C SER A 157 27.25 -9.00 -10.99
N VAL A 158 26.60 -7.91 -10.59
CA VAL A 158 27.25 -6.63 -10.27
C VAL A 158 28.07 -6.73 -8.98
N SER A 159 27.55 -7.43 -7.96
CA SER A 159 28.30 -7.66 -6.71
C SER A 159 29.51 -8.59 -6.88
N LEU A 160 29.45 -9.57 -7.78
CA LEU A 160 30.60 -10.42 -8.13
C LEU A 160 31.69 -9.66 -8.90
N GLN A 161 31.33 -8.70 -9.75
CA GLN A 161 32.29 -7.85 -10.46
C GLN A 161 32.96 -6.83 -9.51
N ALA A 162 32.22 -6.26 -8.56
CA ALA A 162 32.74 -5.31 -7.57
C ALA A 162 33.69 -5.94 -6.53
N ALA A 163 33.61 -7.25 -6.30
CA ALA A 163 34.50 -7.99 -5.40
C ALA A 163 35.80 -8.48 -6.07
N SER A 164 36.00 -8.20 -7.37
CA SER A 164 37.16 -8.65 -8.16
C SER A 164 38.18 -7.55 -8.50
N VAL A 165 38.05 -6.36 -7.90
CA VAL A 165 38.94 -5.19 -8.05
C VAL A 165 39.58 -4.85 -6.71
#